data_AF-A0A7X9IIQ6-F1
#
_entry.id   AF-A0A7X9IIQ6-F1
#
_cell.length_a   1.000
_cell.length_b   1.000
_cell.length_c   1.000
_cell.angle_alpha   90.00
_cell.angle_beta   90.00
_cell.angle_gamma   90.00
#
_symmetry.space_group_name_H-M   'P 1'
#
loop_
_entity.id
_entity.type
_entity.pdbx_description
1 polymer ?
#
loop_
_entity_poly.entity_id
_entity_poly.type
_entity_poly.pdbx_seq_one_letter_code
_entity_poly.pdbx_strand_id
1 'polypeptide(L)'
;MKTSRLLLLFVLLAVTTSTSHAQDPAWDLDLGPDATFFPSLAVSLATLRLDTGPDPRELGDPNGLLGVVVTAPRDGAKADVEIVTTTLIAPSRITVTLPKKGVRYSIYPYLKYGPDRMVLIRQPFAETVTARLTVDGAPRGEKSGRITVRSINDCVYGY
;
A
#
# COMPACT_ATOMS: atom_id res chain seq x y z
N MET A 1 69.75 6.51 33.10
CA MET A 1 68.46 7.03 33.59
C MET A 1 67.69 7.55 32.39
N LYS A 2 66.46 7.04 32.23
CA LYS A 2 65.64 7.08 31.01
C LYS A 2 65.03 8.46 30.73
N THR A 3 64.76 8.65 29.45
CA THR A 3 64.38 9.84 28.68
C THR A 3 63.11 10.57 29.12
N SER A 4 63.12 11.87 28.82
CA SER A 4 62.14 12.91 29.11
C SER A 4 60.94 12.92 28.13
N ARG A 5 59.87 13.56 28.62
CA ARG A 5 58.48 13.76 28.17
C ARG A 5 58.28 14.45 26.80
N LEU A 6 57.00 14.50 26.38
CA LEU A 6 56.27 15.52 25.56
C LEU A 6 55.78 14.95 24.20
N LEU A 7 54.55 15.11 23.67
CA LEU A 7 53.23 15.63 24.07
C LEU A 7 52.26 15.37 22.88
N LEU A 8 50.97 15.18 23.21
CA LEU A 8 49.74 15.20 22.41
C LEU A 8 49.77 15.40 20.88
N LEU A 9 49.01 14.56 20.17
CA LEU A 9 48.09 15.03 19.12
C LEU A 9 46.84 14.13 19.07
N PHE A 10 45.72 14.62 19.60
CA PHE A 10 44.40 14.01 19.47
C PHE A 10 43.75 14.59 18.20
N VAL A 11 43.66 13.81 17.13
CA VAL A 11 42.90 14.18 15.92
C VAL A 11 41.45 13.75 16.14
N LEU A 12 40.61 14.70 16.51
CA LEU A 12 39.16 14.52 16.64
C LEU A 12 38.54 14.61 15.23
N LEU A 13 38.31 13.46 14.60
CA LEU A 13 37.58 13.39 13.32
C LEU A 13 36.08 13.54 13.62
N ALA A 14 35.53 14.74 13.35
CA ALA A 14 34.12 15.02 13.50
C ALA A 14 33.30 14.19 12.49
N VAL A 15 32.66 13.14 12.99
CA VAL A 15 31.66 12.36 12.24
C VAL A 15 30.38 13.20 12.17
N THR A 16 30.19 13.92 11.08
CA THR A 16 28.91 14.57 10.76
C THR A 16 27.95 13.52 10.22
N THR A 17 27.23 12.84 11.11
CA THR A 17 26.07 12.02 10.75
C THR A 17 24.94 12.94 10.30
N SER A 18 24.74 13.06 8.99
CA SER A 18 23.54 13.65 8.41
C SER A 18 22.37 12.69 8.68
N THR A 19 21.60 12.95 9.74
CA THR A 19 20.36 12.22 10.02
C THR A 19 19.23 12.86 9.21
N SER A 20 19.06 12.38 7.97
CA SER A 20 17.78 12.59 7.27
C SER A 20 16.77 11.58 7.81
N HIS A 21 16.11 11.91 8.92
CA HIS A 21 14.87 11.26 9.31
C HIS A 21 13.70 12.07 8.75
N ALA A 22 13.50 11.95 7.43
CA ALA A 22 12.14 12.07 6.92
C ALA A 22 11.39 10.86 7.46
N GLN A 23 10.59 11.04 8.51
CA GLN A 23 9.62 10.02 8.90
C GLN A 23 8.69 9.83 7.70
N ASP A 24 8.89 8.75 6.94
CA ASP A 24 7.92 8.32 5.96
C ASP A 24 6.56 8.25 6.66
N PRO A 25 5.50 8.84 6.10
CA PRO A 25 4.17 8.66 6.66
C PRO A 25 3.94 7.15 6.81
N ALA A 26 3.59 6.70 8.01
CA ALA A 26 3.36 5.29 8.26
C ALA A 26 2.18 4.82 7.39
N TRP A 27 2.50 4.25 6.24
CA TRP A 27 1.55 3.69 5.29
C TRP A 27 1.90 2.23 5.04
N ASP A 28 0.90 1.43 4.69
CA ASP A 28 1.12 0.03 4.35
C ASP A 28 0.19 -0.45 3.24
N LEU A 29 0.49 -1.62 2.70
CA LEU A 29 -0.41 -2.31 1.78
C LEU A 29 -1.64 -2.80 2.52
N ASP A 30 -2.80 -2.67 1.88
CA ASP A 30 -3.98 -3.46 2.22
C ASP A 30 -4.13 -4.54 1.16
N LEU A 31 -3.83 -5.78 1.55
CA LEU A 31 -3.86 -6.95 0.66
C LEU A 31 -5.12 -7.80 0.85
N GLY A 32 -6.09 -7.30 1.61
CA GLY A 32 -7.26 -8.07 2.03
C GLY A 32 -6.89 -9.15 3.07
N PRO A 33 -7.88 -9.99 3.44
CA PRO A 33 -7.70 -11.01 4.47
C PRO A 33 -6.64 -12.04 4.06
N ASP A 34 -5.71 -12.32 4.97
CA ASP A 34 -4.62 -13.29 4.82
C ASP A 34 -3.80 -13.15 3.52
N ALA A 35 -3.74 -11.93 2.96
CA ALA A 35 -3.14 -11.66 1.65
C ALA A 35 -3.66 -12.63 0.56
N THR A 36 -4.96 -12.92 0.58
CA THR A 36 -5.60 -13.86 -0.35
C THR A 36 -6.63 -13.14 -1.20
N PHE A 37 -6.50 -13.28 -2.52
CA PHE A 37 -7.39 -12.68 -3.50
C PHE A 37 -8.31 -13.74 -4.12
N PHE A 38 -9.61 -13.49 -4.07
CA PHE A 38 -10.65 -14.35 -4.64
C PHE A 38 -11.20 -13.71 -5.91
N PRO A 39 -10.88 -14.26 -7.10
CA PRO A 39 -11.47 -13.76 -8.35
C PRO A 39 -13.00 -13.80 -8.35
N SER A 40 -13.61 -14.79 -7.68
CA SER A 40 -15.05 -14.92 -7.52
C SER A 40 -15.67 -13.75 -6.77
N LEU A 41 -15.02 -13.29 -5.69
CA LEU A 41 -15.45 -12.14 -4.91
C LEU A 41 -15.40 -10.87 -5.75
N ALA A 42 -14.26 -10.62 -6.41
CA ALA A 42 -14.08 -9.45 -7.27
C ALA A 42 -15.14 -9.37 -8.38
N VAL A 43 -15.45 -10.50 -9.05
CA VAL A 43 -16.54 -10.55 -10.04
C VAL A 43 -17.90 -10.30 -9.41
N SER A 44 -18.17 -10.89 -8.25
CA SER A 44 -19.47 -10.74 -7.56
C SER A 44 -19.73 -9.31 -7.08
N LEU A 45 -18.68 -8.61 -6.65
CA LEU A 45 -18.77 -7.24 -6.16
C LEU A 45 -18.77 -6.20 -7.29
N ALA A 46 -18.35 -6.55 -8.51
CA ALA A 46 -18.20 -5.61 -9.62
C ALA A 46 -19.48 -4.83 -9.99
N THR A 47 -20.65 -5.42 -9.75
CA THR A 47 -21.96 -4.78 -9.98
C THR A 47 -22.75 -4.53 -8.70
N LEU A 48 -22.19 -4.88 -7.54
CA LEU A 48 -22.89 -4.75 -6.27
C LEU A 48 -22.98 -3.28 -5.86
N ARG A 49 -24.18 -2.87 -5.45
CA ARG A 49 -24.40 -1.59 -4.78
C ARG A 49 -24.74 -1.89 -3.33
N LEU A 50 -23.88 -1.46 -2.41
CA LEU A 50 -24.13 -1.60 -0.98
C LEU A 50 -25.12 -0.52 -0.55
N ASP A 51 -26.19 -0.92 0.14
CA ASP A 51 -27.20 0.00 0.69
C ASP A 51 -26.74 0.63 2.03
N THR A 52 -25.64 0.14 2.60
CA THR A 52 -25.02 0.71 3.80
C THR A 52 -24.16 1.92 3.44
N GLY A 53 -24.27 3.00 4.22
CA GLY A 53 -23.40 4.16 4.05
C GLY A 53 -21.92 3.75 4.20
N PRO A 54 -21.03 4.23 3.32
CA PRO A 54 -19.62 3.87 3.35
C PRO A 54 -18.97 4.31 4.67
N ASP A 55 -18.03 3.53 5.21
CA ASP A 55 -17.19 4.01 6.31
C ASP A 55 -16.46 5.28 5.83
N PRO A 56 -16.59 6.43 6.53
CA PRO A 56 -15.92 7.67 6.12
C PRO A 56 -14.39 7.58 6.11
N ARG A 57 -13.79 6.49 6.62
CA ARG A 57 -12.35 6.20 6.58
C ARG A 57 -11.94 5.37 5.38
N GLU A 58 -12.88 4.79 4.65
CA GLU A 58 -12.67 4.07 3.40
C GLU A 58 -12.92 5.02 2.23
N LEU A 59 -11.89 5.24 1.44
CA LEU A 59 -11.90 6.23 0.36
C LEU A 59 -11.70 5.53 -0.98
N GLY A 60 -12.52 5.90 -1.96
CA GLY A 60 -12.45 5.38 -3.32
C GLY A 60 -13.54 4.36 -3.62
N ASP A 61 -13.15 3.19 -4.12
CA ASP A 61 -14.07 2.11 -4.45
C ASP A 61 -14.69 1.49 -3.17
N PRO A 62 -16.01 1.59 -2.96
CA PRO A 62 -16.68 1.02 -1.78
C PRO A 62 -16.64 -0.50 -1.75
N ASN A 63 -16.32 -1.16 -2.86
CA ASN A 63 -16.15 -2.61 -2.96
C ASN A 63 -14.66 -2.99 -3.10
N GLY A 64 -13.75 -2.08 -2.75
CA GLY A 64 -12.31 -2.25 -2.91
C GLY A 64 -11.75 -3.49 -2.20
N LEU A 65 -10.87 -4.22 -2.90
CA LEU A 65 -10.27 -5.47 -2.38
C LEU A 65 -8.77 -5.36 -2.13
N LEU A 66 -8.09 -4.42 -2.80
CA LEU A 66 -6.65 -4.16 -2.63
C LEU A 66 -6.43 -2.65 -2.62
N GLY A 67 -5.57 -2.18 -1.75
CA GLY A 67 -5.35 -0.75 -1.58
C GLY A 67 -4.14 -0.43 -0.72
N VAL A 68 -4.19 0.74 -0.11
CA VAL A 68 -3.20 1.16 0.88
C VAL A 68 -3.90 1.71 2.10
N VAL A 69 -3.23 1.61 3.24
CA VAL A 69 -3.67 2.27 4.46
C VAL A 69 -2.66 3.35 4.82
N VAL A 70 -3.11 4.58 5.00
CA VAL A 70 -2.26 5.75 5.25
C VAL A 70 -2.77 6.58 6.42
N THR A 71 -1.86 7.03 7.29
CA THR A 71 -2.18 8.01 8.32
C THR A 71 -2.00 9.42 7.75
N ALA A 72 -3.04 10.26 7.85
CA ALA A 72 -3.02 11.62 7.29
C ALA A 72 -1.98 12.51 7.99
N PRO A 73 -1.00 13.10 7.28
CA PRO A 73 0.02 13.94 7.91
C PRO A 73 -0.51 15.33 8.33
N ARG A 74 -1.57 15.80 7.67
CA ARG A 74 -2.27 17.07 7.95
C ARG A 74 -3.73 16.97 7.52
N ASP A 75 -4.55 17.91 7.99
CA ASP A 75 -5.93 18.06 7.51
C ASP A 75 -5.94 18.39 6.02
N GLY A 76 -6.85 17.76 5.29
CA GLY A 76 -7.00 17.96 3.84
C GLY A 76 -5.76 17.59 3.02
N ALA A 77 -4.92 16.65 3.49
CA ALA A 77 -3.80 16.14 2.69
C ALA A 77 -4.33 15.44 1.43
N LYS A 78 -3.65 15.60 0.29
CA LYS A 78 -4.01 14.88 -0.95
C LYS A 78 -3.15 13.64 -1.08
N ALA A 79 -3.77 12.49 -1.31
CA ALA A 79 -3.08 11.24 -1.53
C ALA A 79 -3.38 10.73 -2.95
N ASP A 80 -2.33 10.46 -3.73
CA ASP A 80 -2.38 9.77 -5.00
C ASP A 80 -1.86 8.35 -4.82
N VAL A 81 -2.70 7.37 -5.13
CA VAL A 81 -2.40 5.95 -4.98
C VAL A 81 -2.44 5.29 -6.35
N GLU A 82 -1.41 4.51 -6.66
CA GLU A 82 -1.41 3.55 -7.76
C GLU A 82 -1.29 2.14 -7.21
N ILE A 83 -2.12 1.22 -7.71
CA ILE A 83 -2.00 -0.23 -7.52
C ILE A 83 -1.79 -0.90 -8.87
N VAL A 84 -0.87 -1.85 -8.92
CA VAL A 84 -0.62 -2.73 -10.07
C VAL A 84 -0.23 -4.12 -9.57
N THR A 85 -0.51 -5.14 -10.36
CA THR A 85 0.05 -6.49 -10.13
C THR A 85 0.86 -6.93 -11.33
N THR A 86 1.65 -8.00 -11.17
CA THR A 86 2.44 -8.56 -12.26
C THR A 86 1.61 -8.92 -13.50
N THR A 87 0.38 -9.40 -13.32
CA THR A 87 -0.42 -9.99 -14.39
C THR A 87 -1.94 -9.70 -14.33
N LEU A 88 -2.56 -9.59 -13.16
CA LEU A 88 -4.03 -9.56 -13.04
C LEU A 88 -4.68 -8.18 -13.18
N ILE A 89 -4.05 -7.17 -12.61
CA ILE A 89 -4.54 -5.81 -12.43
C ILE A 89 -3.59 -4.87 -13.16
N ALA A 90 -4.12 -4.16 -14.15
CA ALA A 90 -3.42 -3.08 -14.82
C ALA A 90 -3.27 -1.87 -13.88
N PRO A 91 -2.31 -0.95 -14.13
CA PRO A 91 -2.14 0.24 -13.31
C PRO A 91 -3.45 1.01 -13.07
N SER A 92 -3.84 1.04 -11.80
CA SER A 92 -5.12 1.56 -11.31
C SER A 92 -4.84 2.67 -10.31
N ARG A 93 -5.38 3.87 -10.57
CA ARG A 93 -5.03 5.10 -9.86
C ARG A 93 -6.23 5.80 -9.27
N ILE A 94 -6.04 6.44 -8.13
CA ILE A 94 -7.01 7.34 -7.52
C ILE A 94 -6.30 8.49 -6.80
N THR A 95 -6.93 9.65 -6.79
CA THR A 95 -6.56 10.80 -5.95
C THR A 95 -7.68 11.05 -4.95
N VAL A 96 -7.35 11.10 -3.67
CA VAL A 96 -8.31 11.35 -2.58
C VAL A 96 -7.81 12.46 -1.65
N THR A 97 -8.73 13.05 -0.91
CA THR A 97 -8.40 13.99 0.17
C THR A 97 -8.57 13.28 1.50
N LEU A 98 -7.55 13.31 2.35
CA LEU A 98 -7.55 12.79 3.71
C LEU A 98 -8.10 13.88 4.65
N PRO A 99 -9.33 13.76 5.18
CA PRO A 99 -10.00 14.87 5.84
C PRO A 99 -9.29 15.38 7.09
N LYS A 100 -8.87 14.48 7.97
CA LYS A 100 -8.37 14.81 9.31
C LYS A 100 -7.00 14.21 9.60
N LYS A 101 -6.06 15.03 10.08
CA LYS A 101 -4.71 14.69 10.53
C LYS A 101 -4.73 13.58 11.58
N GLY A 102 -3.77 12.67 11.49
CA GLY A 102 -3.58 11.58 12.45
C GLY A 102 -4.61 10.46 12.33
N VAL A 103 -5.65 10.62 11.51
CA VAL A 103 -6.60 9.54 11.20
C VAL A 103 -6.01 8.64 10.13
N ARG A 104 -6.22 7.34 10.31
CA ARG A 104 -5.84 6.29 9.38
C ARG A 104 -6.99 6.04 8.41
N TYR A 105 -6.68 6.10 7.11
CA TYR A 105 -7.63 5.90 6.01
C TYR A 105 -7.19 4.71 5.17
N SER A 106 -8.17 3.89 4.76
CA SER A 106 -7.98 2.90 3.71
C SER A 106 -8.35 3.53 2.37
N ILE A 107 -7.51 3.38 1.36
CA ILE A 107 -7.70 3.97 0.04
C ILE A 107 -7.70 2.84 -0.99
N TYR A 108 -8.83 2.67 -1.66
CA TYR A 108 -9.05 1.64 -2.66
C TYR A 108 -9.27 2.29 -4.03
N PRO A 109 -8.30 2.20 -4.96
CA PRO A 109 -8.54 2.59 -6.35
C PRO A 109 -9.57 1.66 -7.00
N TYR A 110 -10.29 2.17 -8.00
CA TYR A 110 -11.07 1.30 -8.90
C TYR A 110 -10.10 0.44 -9.71
N LEU A 111 -10.06 -0.86 -9.42
CA LEU A 111 -9.07 -1.78 -9.96
C LEU A 111 -9.46 -2.20 -11.38
N LYS A 112 -8.54 -2.01 -12.33
CA LYS A 112 -8.67 -2.42 -13.73
C LYS A 112 -8.25 -3.87 -13.87
N TYR A 113 -9.17 -4.75 -13.50
CA TYR A 113 -9.01 -6.18 -13.71
C TYR A 113 -8.92 -6.52 -15.20
N GLY A 114 -8.19 -7.58 -15.54
CA GLY A 114 -8.35 -8.29 -16.81
C GLY A 114 -9.50 -9.29 -16.70
N PRO A 115 -10.76 -8.96 -17.07
CA PRO A 115 -11.91 -9.82 -16.82
C PRO A 115 -11.77 -11.20 -17.47
N ASP A 116 -11.28 -11.26 -18.71
CA ASP A 116 -11.06 -12.51 -19.44
C ASP A 116 -10.04 -13.41 -18.76
N ARG A 117 -9.10 -12.83 -18.00
CA ARG A 117 -8.08 -13.60 -17.29
C ARG A 117 -8.64 -14.18 -16.00
N MET A 118 -9.44 -13.41 -15.27
CA MET A 118 -9.98 -13.83 -13.97
C MET A 118 -10.87 -15.07 -14.07
N VAL A 119 -11.74 -15.12 -15.09
CA VAL A 119 -12.66 -16.24 -15.28
C VAL A 119 -11.98 -17.56 -15.67
N LEU A 120 -10.70 -17.50 -16.06
CA LEU A 120 -9.89 -18.64 -16.48
C LEU A 120 -8.99 -19.20 -15.38
N ILE A 121 -8.96 -18.58 -14.20
CA ILE A 121 -8.08 -19.02 -13.10
C ILE A 121 -8.67 -20.29 -12.46
N ARG A 122 -8.08 -21.45 -12.77
CA ARG A 122 -8.50 -22.76 -12.23
C ARG A 122 -7.62 -23.29 -11.11
N GLN A 123 -6.36 -22.87 -11.07
CA GLN A 123 -5.39 -23.29 -10.06
C GLN A 123 -4.92 -22.07 -9.28
N PRO A 124 -4.79 -22.17 -7.94
CA PRO A 124 -4.22 -21.10 -7.15
C PRO A 124 -2.76 -20.82 -7.55
N PHE A 125 -2.36 -19.56 -7.49
CA PHE A 125 -0.98 -19.14 -7.74
C PHE A 125 -0.61 -17.91 -6.92
N ALA A 126 0.70 -17.66 -6.77
CA ALA A 126 1.20 -16.47 -6.10
C ALA A 126 1.31 -15.31 -7.09
N GLU A 127 0.89 -14.12 -6.67
CA GLU A 127 0.96 -12.88 -7.45
C GLU A 127 1.61 -11.78 -6.59
N THR A 128 2.33 -10.85 -7.21
CA THR A 128 2.88 -9.68 -6.52
C THR A 128 1.98 -8.47 -6.78
N VAL A 129 1.55 -7.81 -5.70
CA VAL A 129 0.89 -6.50 -5.69
C VAL A 129 1.93 -5.45 -5.38
N THR A 130 1.93 -4.37 -6.17
CA THR A 130 2.80 -3.21 -5.97
C THR A 130 1.95 -1.96 -5.85
N ALA A 131 2.18 -1.19 -4.78
CA ALA A 131 1.54 0.09 -4.54
C ALA A 131 2.56 1.23 -4.56
N ARG A 132 2.17 2.37 -5.14
CA ARG A 132 2.90 3.63 -5.08
C ARG A 132 2.03 4.68 -4.43
N LEU A 133 2.60 5.41 -3.47
CA LEU A 133 1.92 6.47 -2.76
C LEU A 133 2.65 7.80 -2.96
N THR A 134 1.89 8.83 -3.33
CA THR A 134 2.32 10.22 -3.29
C THR A 134 1.39 10.96 -2.34
N VAL A 135 1.94 11.78 -1.44
CA VAL A 135 1.14 12.62 -0.55
C VAL A 135 1.59 14.07 -0.69
N ASP A 136 0.64 14.94 -1.04
CA ASP A 136 0.87 16.36 -1.33
C ASP A 136 1.93 16.59 -2.41
N GLY A 137 1.91 15.76 -3.46
CA GLY A 137 2.88 15.81 -4.55
C GLY A 137 4.27 15.24 -4.21
N ALA A 138 4.53 14.89 -2.95
CA ALA A 138 5.78 14.26 -2.53
C ALA A 138 5.67 12.72 -2.57
N PRO A 139 6.52 12.01 -3.34
CA PRO A 139 6.54 10.55 -3.33
C PRO A 139 6.86 10.00 -1.94
N ARG A 140 6.13 8.96 -1.52
CA ARG A 140 6.31 8.22 -0.25
C ARG A 140 6.84 6.81 -0.46
N GLY A 141 7.42 6.58 -1.63
CA GLY A 141 7.99 5.31 -2.04
C GLY A 141 6.99 4.32 -2.63
N GLU A 142 7.47 3.10 -2.78
CA GLU A 142 6.78 1.95 -3.34
C GLU A 142 6.84 0.81 -2.32
N LYS A 143 5.73 0.08 -2.17
CA LYS A 143 5.67 -1.17 -1.39
C LYS A 143 5.15 -2.28 -2.27
N SER A 144 5.72 -3.47 -2.11
CA SER A 144 5.25 -4.68 -2.78
C SER A 144 4.98 -5.79 -1.77
N GLY A 145 3.93 -6.56 -2.03
CA GLY A 145 3.50 -7.67 -1.20
C GLY A 145 3.02 -8.82 -2.07
N ARG A 146 3.18 -10.05 -1.57
CA ARG A 146 2.73 -11.25 -2.27
C ARG A 146 1.34 -11.61 -1.79
N ILE A 147 0.46 -11.93 -2.72
CA ILE A 147 -0.87 -12.48 -2.46
C ILE A 147 -0.97 -13.91 -3.01
N THR A 148 -1.86 -14.70 -2.42
CA THR A 148 -2.33 -15.95 -3.03
C THR A 148 -3.60 -15.65 -3.82
N VAL A 149 -3.56 -15.89 -5.13
CA VAL A 149 -4.74 -15.82 -5.98
C VAL A 149 -5.41 -17.18 -6.00
N ARG A 150 -6.69 -17.24 -5.66
CA ARG A 150 -7.46 -18.49 -5.60
C ARG A 150 -8.12 -18.82 -6.93
N SER A 151 -8.66 -20.04 -7.04
CA SER A 151 -9.47 -20.43 -8.19
C SER A 151 -10.73 -19.55 -8.28
N ILE A 152 -11.22 -19.31 -9.50
CA ILE A 152 -12.52 -18.62 -9.72
C ILE A 152 -13.70 -19.37 -9.08
N ASN A 153 -13.54 -20.66 -8.78
CA ASN A 153 -14.58 -21.47 -8.14
C ASN A 153 -14.48 -21.47 -6.61
N ASP A 154 -13.42 -20.89 -6.03
CA ASP A 154 -13.25 -20.81 -4.58
C ASP A 154 -14.05 -19.63 -4.03
N CYS A 155 -14.69 -19.78 -2.87
CA CYS A 155 -15.42 -18.71 -2.20
C CYS A 155 -14.77 -18.36 -0.87
N VAL A 156 -14.78 -17.08 -0.46
CA VAL A 156 -14.06 -16.51 0.70
C VAL A 156 -14.33 -17.21 2.04
N TYR A 157 -15.46 -17.92 2.18
CA TYR A 157 -15.83 -18.58 3.43
C TYR A 157 -16.00 -20.11 3.29
N GLY A 158 -15.52 -20.70 2.19
CA GLY A 158 -15.67 -22.13 1.91
C GLY A 158 -14.39 -22.82 1.45
N TYR A 159 -13.21 -22.29 1.76
CA TYR A 159 -11.90 -22.86 1.42
C TYR A 159 -11.08 -23.31 2.62
#